data_AF-A0A6J1Z634-F1
#
_entry.id   AF-A0A6J1Z634-F1
#
_cell.length_a   1.000
_cell.length_b   1.000
_cell.length_c   1.000
_cell.angle_alpha   90.00
_cell.angle_beta   90.00
_cell.angle_gamma   90.00
#
_symmetry.space_group_name_H-M   'P 1'
#
loop_
_entity.id
_entity.type
_entity.pdbx_description
1 polymer ?
#
loop_
_entity_poly.entity_id
_entity_poly.type
_entity_poly.pdbx_seq_one_letter_code
_entity_poly.pdbx_strand_id
1 'polypeptide(L)'
;MKKKQQHPGGGADPWPHGTPLGGAPPGLGSWKRRVPLLPFLRFSLRDYGFCMATLLVFCLGSLFYQLSGGPPRFLLDLRQYLGNSTYLDDHGPPPSKVLPFPSQVVYNRVGKCGSRTVVLLLRILSEKHGFNLVTSDIHNKTRLTKNEQMELIKNISTAEQPYLFTRHVHFLNFSRFGGDQPVYINIIRDPVNRFLSNYFFRRFGDWRGEQNHMIRTPSMRQEERYLDINECILENYPECSNPRLFYIIPYFCGQHPRCREPGEWALERAKLNVNENFLLVGILEELEDVLLLLERFLPHYFKGVLSIYKDPEHRKLGNMTVTVKKTVPSPEAVQILYQRMRYEYEFYHYVKEQFHLLKRKFGLKSHVSRPPLRPQFFIPTPLETEEPIDDEEQDDEKWLEDIYKR
;
A
#
# COMPACT_ATOMS: atom_id res chain seq x y z
N MET A 1 18.79 19.21 -69.59
CA MET A 1 19.51 20.31 -70.27
C MET A 1 19.62 21.50 -69.32
N LYS A 2 20.84 22.03 -69.16
CA LYS A 2 21.26 23.40 -68.80
C LYS A 2 20.30 24.24 -67.94
N LYS A 3 20.58 24.50 -66.65
CA LYS A 3 21.51 25.54 -66.11
C LYS A 3 21.42 26.88 -66.85
N LYS A 4 20.91 27.94 -66.19
CA LYS A 4 21.72 29.05 -65.62
C LYS A 4 20.86 30.22 -65.11
N GLN A 5 21.30 30.75 -63.95
CA GLN A 5 21.44 32.17 -63.55
C GLN A 5 20.15 33.02 -63.40
N GLN A 6 19.95 33.84 -62.36
CA GLN A 6 20.89 34.74 -61.68
C GLN A 6 20.41 35.06 -60.23
N HIS A 7 21.37 35.15 -59.31
CA HIS A 7 21.34 35.75 -57.96
C HIS A 7 21.35 37.31 -58.05
N PRO A 8 21.21 38.14 -56.97
CA PRO A 8 21.80 37.92 -55.63
C PRO A 8 21.06 38.49 -54.40
N GLY A 9 21.54 38.08 -53.21
CA GLY A 9 21.13 38.59 -51.91
C GLY A 9 21.58 37.74 -50.71
N GLY A 10 22.75 37.09 -50.80
CA GLY A 10 23.49 36.59 -49.62
C GLY A 10 24.17 37.78 -48.95
N GLY A 11 24.21 37.85 -47.62
CA GLY A 11 25.10 36.98 -46.84
C GLY A 11 26.49 37.61 -46.86
N ALA A 12 26.65 38.71 -46.12
CA ALA A 12 27.89 39.45 -46.04
C ALA A 12 28.85 38.76 -45.06
N ASP A 13 29.91 38.22 -45.67
CA ASP A 13 31.32 38.23 -45.30
C ASP A 13 31.76 38.13 -43.82
N PRO A 14 32.58 37.10 -43.52
CA PRO A 14 33.48 37.03 -42.39
C PRO A 14 34.88 37.62 -42.72
N TRP A 15 35.70 37.77 -41.66
CA TRP A 15 37.13 38.19 -41.57
C TRP A 15 37.41 39.69 -41.43
N PRO A 16 38.53 40.14 -40.78
CA PRO A 16 39.74 39.37 -40.47
C PRO A 16 40.37 39.58 -39.06
N HIS A 17 41.46 38.82 -38.87
CA HIS A 17 42.61 38.99 -37.96
C HIS A 17 42.58 38.30 -36.59
N GLY A 18 43.36 37.21 -36.51
CA GLY A 18 43.76 36.58 -35.25
C GLY A 18 44.35 35.16 -35.34
N THR A 19 45.12 34.80 -36.37
CA THR A 19 46.03 33.63 -36.40
C THR A 19 47.42 33.99 -35.85
N PRO A 20 48.37 33.06 -35.60
CA PRO A 20 48.33 31.58 -35.64
C PRO A 20 48.90 30.97 -34.31
N LEU A 21 48.90 29.67 -34.02
CA LEU A 21 49.68 28.60 -34.63
C LEU A 21 49.23 27.27 -34.01
N GLY A 22 48.81 26.33 -34.86
CA GLY A 22 48.86 24.90 -34.57
C GLY A 22 50.14 24.28 -35.12
N GLY A 23 50.36 23.01 -34.79
CA GLY A 23 51.21 22.11 -35.57
C GLY A 23 52.08 21.17 -34.75
N ALA A 24 51.59 19.92 -34.61
CA ALA A 24 52.28 18.62 -34.71
C ALA A 24 53.64 18.42 -33.96
N PRO A 25 53.90 17.24 -33.34
CA PRO A 25 53.95 15.99 -34.09
C PRO A 25 53.57 14.69 -33.34
N PRO A 26 53.46 13.55 -34.04
CA PRO A 26 53.71 12.24 -33.47
C PRO A 26 55.22 11.98 -33.37
N GLY A 27 55.68 11.34 -32.31
CA GLY A 27 57.10 10.96 -32.20
C GLY A 27 57.45 10.33 -30.86
N LEU A 28 57.92 9.09 -30.92
CA LEU A 28 58.41 8.25 -29.84
C LEU A 28 59.29 9.01 -28.83
N GLY A 29 59.00 8.84 -27.54
CA GLY A 29 59.84 9.36 -26.46
C GLY A 29 59.40 8.83 -25.10
N SER A 30 59.85 7.61 -24.80
CA SER A 30 59.80 6.97 -23.48
C SER A 30 59.97 7.98 -22.34
N TRP A 31 58.96 8.12 -21.46
CA TRP A 31 59.19 8.31 -20.02
C TRP A 31 57.93 8.00 -19.19
N LYS A 32 58.13 7.02 -18.31
CA LYS A 32 57.19 6.44 -17.34
C LYS A 32 56.65 7.50 -16.38
N ARG A 33 55.33 7.65 -16.27
CA ARG A 33 54.67 8.06 -15.02
C ARG A 33 53.49 7.16 -14.72
N ARG A 34 53.52 6.67 -13.48
CA ARG A 34 52.84 5.49 -12.97
C ARG A 34 51.40 5.82 -12.58
N VAL A 35 50.51 4.90 -12.94
CA VAL A 35 49.26 4.62 -12.21
C VAL A 35 49.62 4.29 -10.75
N PRO A 36 49.02 4.90 -9.73
CA PRO A 36 49.18 4.42 -8.36
C PRO A 36 48.26 3.20 -8.18
N LEU A 37 48.83 2.02 -8.40
CA LEU A 37 48.37 0.76 -7.83
C LEU A 37 48.34 0.89 -6.29
N LEU A 38 47.26 0.37 -5.70
CA LEU A 38 47.08 -0.10 -4.33
C LEU A 38 48.29 0.00 -3.38
N PRO A 39 48.12 0.49 -2.14
CA PRO A 39 49.22 0.51 -1.18
C PRO A 39 49.57 -0.92 -0.78
N PHE A 40 50.65 -1.45 -1.36
CA PHE A 40 51.33 -2.62 -0.83
C PHE A 40 51.76 -2.29 0.60
N LEU A 41 51.13 -2.96 1.57
CA LEU A 41 51.59 -3.03 2.96
C LEU A 41 53.06 -3.44 2.95
N ARG A 42 53.95 -2.50 3.26
CA ARG A 42 55.32 -2.83 3.65
C ARG A 42 55.27 -3.43 5.05
N PHE A 43 55.06 -4.75 5.14
CA PHE A 43 55.36 -5.47 6.37
C PHE A 43 56.87 -5.37 6.63
N SER A 44 57.26 -4.76 7.75
CA SER A 44 58.66 -4.76 8.18
C SER A 44 59.08 -6.19 8.49
N LEU A 45 60.32 -6.56 8.13
CA LEU A 45 60.95 -7.83 8.56
C LEU A 45 60.86 -8.01 10.09
N ARG A 46 60.80 -6.90 10.84
CA ARG A 46 60.61 -6.89 12.28
C ARG A 46 59.20 -7.33 12.71
N ASP A 47 58.17 -6.94 11.96
CA ASP A 47 56.78 -7.28 12.24
C ASP A 47 56.49 -8.74 11.85
N TYR A 48 57.08 -9.21 10.75
CA TYR A 48 57.06 -10.64 10.39
C TYR A 48 57.80 -11.48 11.44
N GLY A 49 58.95 -11.01 11.93
CA GLY A 49 59.68 -11.65 13.02
C GLY A 49 58.86 -11.74 14.31
N PHE A 50 58.14 -10.69 14.68
CA PHE A 50 57.26 -10.70 15.85
C PHE A 50 56.06 -11.65 15.68
N CYS A 51 55.47 -11.68 14.49
CA CYS A 51 54.36 -12.57 14.17
C CYS A 51 54.80 -14.05 14.17
N MET A 52 55.97 -14.36 13.60
CA MET A 52 56.52 -15.71 13.61
C MET A 52 56.96 -16.15 15.01
N ALA A 53 57.51 -15.24 15.82
CA ALA A 53 57.85 -15.53 17.21
C ALA A 53 56.61 -15.81 18.07
N THR A 54 55.54 -15.04 17.91
CA THR A 54 54.28 -15.27 18.63
C THR A 54 53.61 -16.57 18.19
N LEU A 55 53.60 -16.89 16.90
CA LEU A 55 53.17 -18.19 16.39
C LEU A 55 54.01 -19.34 16.98
N LEU A 56 55.33 -19.20 17.04
CA LEU A 56 56.21 -20.22 17.58
C LEU A 56 55.99 -20.44 19.08
N VAL A 57 55.77 -19.37 19.85
CA VAL A 57 55.38 -19.46 21.28
C VAL A 57 54.02 -20.14 21.44
N PHE A 58 53.05 -19.84 20.58
CA PHE A 58 51.74 -20.47 20.63
C PHE A 58 51.80 -21.96 20.27
N CYS A 59 52.59 -22.31 19.25
CA CYS A 59 52.82 -23.70 18.85
C CYS A 59 53.58 -24.49 19.93
N LEU A 60 54.62 -23.91 20.54
CA LEU A 60 55.34 -24.53 21.65
C LEU A 60 54.45 -24.65 22.90
N GLY A 61 53.61 -23.65 23.18
CA GLY A 61 52.62 -23.70 24.25
C GLY A 61 51.58 -24.80 24.03
N SER A 62 51.07 -24.94 22.80
CA SER A 62 50.16 -26.02 22.41
C SER A 62 50.82 -27.40 22.47
N LEU A 63 52.09 -27.50 22.09
CA LEU A 63 52.85 -28.75 22.17
C LEU A 63 53.11 -29.15 23.64
N PHE A 64 53.48 -28.20 24.49
CA PHE A 64 53.61 -28.42 25.94
C PHE A 64 52.26 -28.81 26.56
N TYR A 65 51.18 -28.16 26.15
CA TYR A 65 49.82 -28.48 26.58
C TYR A 65 49.39 -29.91 26.19
N GLN A 66 49.76 -30.36 24.99
CA GLN A 66 49.50 -31.74 24.53
C GLN A 66 50.40 -32.77 25.22
N LEU A 67 51.68 -32.46 25.44
CA LEU A 67 52.63 -33.35 26.14
C LEU A 67 52.32 -33.48 27.64
N SER A 68 51.65 -32.49 28.23
CA SER A 68 51.23 -32.49 29.64
C SER A 68 49.91 -33.23 29.90
N GLY A 69 49.37 -33.94 28.90
CA GLY A 69 48.15 -34.74 29.05
C GLY A 69 46.83 -33.96 28.93
N GLY A 70 46.84 -32.74 28.38
CA GLY A 70 45.64 -31.94 28.13
C GLY A 70 45.36 -30.88 29.20
N PRO A 71 44.13 -30.33 29.27
CA PRO A 71 43.79 -29.21 30.15
C PRO A 71 44.08 -29.52 31.63
N PRO A 72 44.58 -28.54 32.42
CA PRO A 72 44.73 -28.69 33.86
C PRO A 72 43.39 -29.07 34.50
N ARG A 73 43.43 -29.91 35.55
CA ARG A 73 42.24 -30.45 36.23
C ARG A 73 41.21 -29.38 36.58
N PHE A 74 41.64 -28.18 36.98
CA PHE A 74 40.75 -27.04 37.23
C PHE A 74 39.86 -26.65 36.04
N LEU A 75 40.35 -26.72 34.79
CA LEU A 75 39.53 -26.41 33.61
C LEU A 75 38.57 -27.55 33.26
N LEU A 76 38.95 -28.80 33.55
CA LEU A 76 38.05 -29.95 33.46
C LEU A 76 36.97 -29.89 34.54
N ASP A 77 37.35 -29.54 35.77
CA ASP A 77 36.45 -29.33 36.90
C ASP A 77 35.54 -28.13 36.65
N LEU A 78 36.04 -27.04 36.05
CA LEU A 78 35.21 -25.89 35.66
C LEU A 78 34.24 -26.26 34.54
N ARG A 79 34.65 -27.06 33.55
CA ARG A 79 33.75 -27.59 32.52
C ARG A 79 32.71 -28.54 33.12
N GLN A 80 33.09 -29.36 34.09
CA GLN A 80 32.19 -30.26 34.78
C GLN A 80 31.26 -29.51 35.74
N TYR A 81 31.73 -28.41 36.34
CA TYR A 81 30.94 -27.53 37.19
C TYR A 81 29.98 -26.67 36.36
N LEU A 82 30.40 -26.17 35.19
CA LEU A 82 29.52 -25.46 34.25
C LEU A 82 28.57 -26.42 33.51
N GLY A 83 29.00 -27.67 33.25
CA GLY A 83 28.18 -28.71 32.63
C GLY A 83 27.21 -29.40 33.60
N ASN A 84 27.52 -29.43 34.90
CA ASN A 84 26.62 -29.89 35.97
C ASN A 84 25.92 -28.73 36.71
N SER A 85 26.20 -27.47 36.35
CA SER A 85 25.46 -26.32 36.86
C SER A 85 24.13 -26.29 36.13
N THR A 86 23.07 -26.61 36.85
CA THR A 86 21.67 -26.43 36.44
C THR A 86 21.31 -24.96 36.14
N TYR A 87 22.24 -24.02 36.26
CA TYR A 87 22.04 -22.59 36.02
C TYR A 87 21.84 -22.22 34.55
N LEU A 88 22.11 -23.13 33.59
CA LEU A 88 21.78 -22.90 32.16
C LEU A 88 20.42 -23.45 31.73
N ASP A 89 19.76 -24.28 32.56
CA ASP A 89 18.45 -24.89 32.27
C ASP A 89 17.29 -24.23 33.05
N ASP A 90 17.55 -23.17 33.83
CA ASP A 90 16.52 -22.41 34.56
C ASP A 90 15.77 -21.39 33.68
N HIS A 91 16.13 -21.29 32.40
CA HIS A 91 15.22 -20.77 31.40
C HIS A 91 14.26 -21.90 31.07
N GLY A 92 13.14 -21.95 31.80
CA GLY A 92 11.95 -22.66 31.34
C GLY A 92 11.66 -22.33 29.87
N PRO A 93 10.83 -23.13 29.16
CA PRO A 93 10.58 -22.92 27.73
C PRO A 93 10.37 -21.42 27.46
N PRO A 94 11.01 -20.85 26.43
CA PRO A 94 11.01 -19.41 26.20
C PRO A 94 9.57 -18.90 26.36
N PRO A 95 9.34 -17.84 27.14
CA PRO A 95 7.99 -17.43 27.49
C PRO A 95 7.18 -17.34 26.21
N SER A 96 6.06 -18.06 26.16
CA SER A 96 5.22 -18.11 24.95
C SER A 96 4.98 -16.67 24.53
N LYS A 97 5.39 -16.28 23.31
CA LYS A 97 5.15 -14.93 22.80
C LYS A 97 3.65 -14.65 22.91
N VAL A 98 3.27 -13.85 23.90
CA VAL A 98 1.87 -13.44 24.09
C VAL A 98 1.56 -12.50 22.92
N LEU A 99 0.65 -12.93 22.05
CA LEU A 99 0.27 -12.13 20.89
C LEU A 99 -0.48 -10.88 21.34
N PRO A 100 -0.25 -9.73 20.69
CA PRO A 100 -1.01 -8.52 20.98
C PRO A 100 -2.48 -8.75 20.61
N PHE A 101 -3.40 -8.35 21.49
CA PHE A 101 -4.83 -8.43 21.22
C PHE A 101 -5.34 -7.12 20.58
N PRO A 102 -6.17 -7.18 19.52
CA PRO A 102 -6.46 -8.36 18.70
C PRO A 102 -5.29 -8.72 17.78
N SER A 103 -5.04 -10.02 17.57
CA SER A 103 -3.95 -10.54 16.71
C SER A 103 -4.41 -10.91 15.30
N GLN A 104 -5.71 -10.78 15.02
CA GLN A 104 -6.36 -11.19 13.79
C GLN A 104 -7.26 -10.04 13.31
N VAL A 105 -6.85 -9.36 12.24
CA VAL A 105 -7.60 -8.23 11.67
C VAL A 105 -7.97 -8.51 10.23
N VAL A 106 -9.22 -8.25 9.85
CA VAL A 106 -9.71 -8.35 8.47
C VAL A 106 -10.14 -6.97 7.97
N TYR A 107 -9.51 -6.53 6.88
CA TYR A 107 -9.93 -5.39 6.08
C TYR A 107 -10.55 -5.88 4.76
N ASN A 108 -11.87 -6.14 4.78
CA ASN A 108 -12.61 -6.56 3.60
C ASN A 108 -12.95 -5.35 2.69
N ARG A 109 -11.90 -4.77 2.12
CA ARG A 109 -11.89 -3.45 1.48
C ARG A 109 -12.96 -3.23 0.40
N VAL A 110 -13.75 -2.18 0.54
CA VAL A 110 -14.73 -1.74 -0.47
C VAL A 110 -14.03 -1.04 -1.63
N GLY A 111 -14.43 -1.37 -2.87
CA GLY A 111 -13.90 -0.74 -4.07
C GLY A 111 -14.14 0.78 -4.12
N LYS A 112 -13.13 1.54 -4.56
CA LYS A 112 -13.15 3.01 -4.73
C LYS A 112 -13.35 3.82 -3.44
N CYS A 113 -13.05 3.22 -2.29
CA CYS A 113 -13.04 3.87 -0.97
C CYS A 113 -11.61 4.12 -0.44
N GLY A 114 -10.66 4.49 -1.31
CA GLY A 114 -9.27 4.77 -0.91
C GLY A 114 -8.43 3.54 -0.55
N SER A 115 -8.91 2.34 -0.86
CA SER A 115 -8.29 1.10 -0.38
C SER A 115 -6.87 0.85 -0.88
N ARG A 116 -6.49 1.37 -2.06
CA ARG A 116 -5.12 1.26 -2.59
C ARG A 116 -4.13 2.05 -1.71
N THR A 117 -4.45 3.29 -1.37
CA THR A 117 -3.67 4.13 -0.46
C THR A 117 -3.48 3.46 0.90
N VAL A 118 -4.56 2.92 1.47
CA VAL A 118 -4.49 2.22 2.77
C VAL A 118 -3.61 0.97 2.70
N VAL A 119 -3.66 0.21 1.60
CA VAL A 119 -2.79 -0.98 1.44
C VAL A 119 -1.32 -0.60 1.32
N LEU A 120 -1.00 0.54 0.70
CA LEU A 120 0.37 1.06 0.67
C LEU A 120 0.87 1.41 2.08
N LEU A 121 0.03 2.04 2.90
CA LEU A 121 0.35 2.27 4.32
C LEU A 121 0.58 0.94 5.06
N LEU A 122 -0.30 -0.03 4.86
CA LEU A 122 -0.24 -1.33 5.53
C LEU A 122 1.04 -2.11 5.20
N ARG A 123 1.55 -2.00 3.97
CA ARG A 123 2.83 -2.63 3.56
C ARG A 123 4.01 -2.06 4.35
N ILE A 124 4.11 -0.74 4.41
CA ILE A 124 5.15 -0.04 5.18
C ILE A 124 5.03 -0.38 6.67
N LEU A 125 3.79 -0.39 7.19
CA LEU A 125 3.53 -0.73 8.59
C LEU A 125 3.82 -2.20 8.92
N SER A 126 3.57 -3.14 8.00
CA SER A 126 3.87 -4.56 8.23
C SER A 126 5.37 -4.81 8.38
N GLU A 127 6.19 -4.16 7.57
CA GLU A 127 7.65 -4.23 7.68
C GLU A 127 8.13 -3.57 8.98
N LYS A 128 7.56 -2.40 9.31
CA LYS A 128 7.94 -1.62 10.50
C LYS A 128 7.59 -2.30 11.81
N HIS A 129 6.42 -2.94 11.89
CA HIS A 129 5.88 -3.52 13.13
C HIS A 129 5.95 -5.04 13.18
N GLY A 130 6.36 -5.71 12.09
CA GLY A 130 6.59 -7.15 12.06
C GLY A 130 5.32 -7.99 12.14
N PHE A 131 4.21 -7.53 11.54
CA PHE A 131 2.99 -8.33 11.40
C PHE A 131 2.81 -8.84 9.97
N ASN A 132 2.07 -9.92 9.80
CA ASN A 132 1.85 -10.53 8.49
C ASN A 132 0.71 -9.84 7.73
N LEU A 133 1.04 -9.12 6.65
CA LEU A 133 0.05 -8.56 5.73
C LEU A 133 -0.36 -9.62 4.70
N VAL A 134 -1.51 -10.25 4.91
CA VAL A 134 -2.02 -11.30 4.02
C VAL A 134 -2.88 -10.65 2.94
N THR A 135 -2.44 -10.76 1.69
CA THR A 135 -3.20 -10.28 0.53
C THR A 135 -3.65 -11.46 -0.33
N SER A 136 -4.65 -11.23 -1.20
CA SER A 136 -5.13 -12.25 -2.13
C SER A 136 -5.15 -11.67 -3.54
N ASP A 137 -4.59 -12.44 -4.47
CA ASP A 137 -4.55 -12.11 -5.91
C ASP A 137 -5.94 -12.04 -6.54
N ILE A 138 -6.95 -12.65 -5.88
CA ILE A 138 -8.33 -12.64 -6.34
C ILE A 138 -8.98 -11.31 -5.97
N HIS A 139 -9.06 -10.41 -6.95
CA HIS A 139 -9.61 -9.06 -6.77
C HIS A 139 -11.04 -8.88 -7.29
N ASN A 140 -11.51 -9.75 -8.19
CA ASN A 140 -12.77 -9.59 -8.93
C ASN A 140 -13.94 -10.42 -8.37
N LYS A 141 -13.68 -11.34 -7.44
CA LYS A 141 -14.69 -12.25 -6.87
C LYS A 141 -15.00 -11.88 -5.42
N THR A 142 -16.06 -11.09 -5.23
CA THR A 142 -16.52 -10.63 -3.91
C THR A 142 -17.56 -11.57 -3.29
N ARG A 143 -18.33 -12.26 -4.12
CA ARG A 143 -19.38 -13.21 -3.77
C ARG A 143 -18.80 -14.63 -3.82
N LEU A 144 -18.94 -15.36 -2.72
CA LEU A 144 -18.35 -16.68 -2.55
C LEU A 144 -19.41 -17.75 -2.29
N THR A 145 -19.23 -18.93 -2.88
CA THR A 145 -20.01 -20.11 -2.53
C THR A 145 -19.68 -20.58 -1.12
N LYS A 146 -20.49 -21.47 -0.53
CA LYS A 146 -20.22 -22.01 0.82
C LYS A 146 -18.83 -22.66 0.91
N ASN A 147 -18.43 -23.42 -0.11
CA ASN A 147 -17.15 -24.11 -0.15
C ASN A 147 -15.98 -23.11 -0.25
N GLU A 148 -16.12 -22.09 -1.10
CA GLU A 148 -15.12 -21.03 -1.24
C GLU A 148 -14.99 -20.18 0.04
N GLN A 149 -16.09 -19.98 0.77
CA GLN A 149 -16.04 -19.32 2.08
C GLN A 149 -15.24 -20.16 3.08
N MET A 150 -15.51 -21.47 3.17
CA MET A 150 -14.76 -22.38 4.05
C MET A 150 -13.27 -22.42 3.70
N GLU A 151 -12.95 -22.53 2.42
CA GLU A 151 -11.55 -22.54 1.95
C GLU A 151 -10.84 -21.23 2.27
N LEU A 152 -11.48 -20.09 2.00
CA LEU A 152 -10.90 -18.78 2.31
C LEU A 152 -10.71 -18.59 3.82
N ILE A 153 -11.70 -18.95 4.62
CA ILE A 153 -11.62 -18.86 6.09
C ILE A 153 -10.48 -19.74 6.61
N LYS A 154 -10.35 -20.96 6.10
CA LYS A 154 -9.25 -21.86 6.46
C LYS A 154 -7.90 -21.24 6.12
N ASN A 155 -7.73 -20.73 4.89
CA ASN A 155 -6.48 -20.13 4.44
C ASN A 155 -6.10 -18.88 5.28
N ILE A 156 -7.08 -18.05 5.65
CA ILE A 156 -6.85 -16.89 6.52
C ILE A 156 -6.48 -17.35 7.94
N SER A 157 -7.19 -18.33 8.48
CA SER A 157 -7.00 -18.81 9.86
C SER A 157 -5.66 -19.52 10.07
N THR A 158 -5.05 -20.05 9.00
CA THR A 158 -3.71 -20.67 9.05
C THR A 158 -2.56 -19.67 8.93
N ALA A 159 -2.84 -18.38 8.71
CA ALA A 159 -1.79 -17.38 8.64
C ALA A 159 -1.13 -17.18 10.02
N GLU A 160 0.18 -16.98 10.02
CA GLU A 160 0.94 -16.71 11.24
C GLU A 160 0.51 -15.36 11.84
N GLN A 161 0.22 -15.35 13.14
CA GLN A 161 -0.26 -14.18 13.86
C GLN A 161 0.90 -13.38 14.49
N PRO A 162 0.79 -12.05 14.64
CA PRO A 162 -0.37 -11.23 14.27
C PRO A 162 -0.46 -11.02 12.75
N TYR A 163 -1.67 -11.08 12.20
CA TYR A 163 -1.90 -10.82 10.76
C TYR A 163 -2.97 -9.77 10.52
N LEU A 164 -2.88 -9.13 9.36
CA LEU A 164 -3.94 -8.30 8.79
C LEU A 164 -4.25 -8.80 7.37
N PHE A 165 -5.46 -9.33 7.18
CA PHE A 165 -5.92 -9.83 5.90
C PHE A 165 -6.67 -8.74 5.13
N THR A 166 -6.35 -8.54 3.85
CA THR A 166 -7.05 -7.58 2.98
C THR A 166 -7.48 -8.19 1.65
N ARG A 167 -8.77 -8.08 1.33
CA ARG A 167 -9.33 -8.49 0.02
C ARG A 167 -10.63 -7.75 -0.30
N HIS A 168 -10.93 -7.59 -1.59
CA HIS A 168 -12.29 -7.23 -2.04
C HIS A 168 -13.23 -8.44 -1.89
N VAL A 169 -13.87 -8.57 -0.73
CA VAL A 169 -14.79 -9.67 -0.42
C VAL A 169 -15.92 -9.18 0.47
N HIS A 170 -17.14 -9.70 0.30
CA HIS A 170 -18.22 -9.39 1.24
C HIS A 170 -17.96 -10.06 2.59
N PHE A 171 -18.49 -9.49 3.66
CA PHE A 171 -18.35 -9.97 5.04
C PHE A 171 -18.52 -11.49 5.16
N LEU A 172 -17.59 -12.09 5.90
CA LEU A 172 -17.53 -13.52 6.19
C LEU A 172 -17.73 -13.71 7.70
N ASN A 173 -18.64 -14.58 8.07
CA ASN A 173 -18.83 -14.98 9.45
C ASN A 173 -17.98 -16.23 9.68
N PHE A 174 -16.85 -16.08 10.39
CA PHE A 174 -15.90 -17.16 10.65
C PHE A 174 -16.47 -18.16 11.65
N SER A 175 -17.18 -17.66 12.67
CA SER A 175 -17.82 -18.49 13.71
C SER A 175 -18.81 -19.49 13.11
N ARG A 176 -19.52 -19.13 12.05
CA ARG A 176 -20.45 -20.03 11.33
C ARG A 176 -19.75 -21.26 10.73
N PHE A 177 -18.44 -21.18 10.50
CA PHE A 177 -17.62 -22.26 9.98
C PHE A 177 -16.65 -22.83 11.01
N GLY A 178 -16.86 -22.54 12.31
CA GLY A 178 -16.03 -23.06 13.41
C GLY A 178 -14.67 -22.39 13.54
N GLY A 179 -14.45 -21.25 12.88
CA GLY A 179 -13.24 -20.44 13.05
C GLY A 179 -13.42 -19.34 14.09
N ASP A 180 -12.30 -18.89 14.67
CA ASP A 180 -12.28 -17.71 15.52
C ASP A 180 -12.64 -16.47 14.71
N GLN A 181 -13.51 -15.61 15.25
CA GLN A 181 -13.94 -14.41 14.55
C GLN A 181 -12.85 -13.34 14.64
N PRO A 182 -12.22 -12.95 13.52
CA PRO A 182 -11.25 -11.86 13.53
C PRO A 182 -11.98 -10.53 13.68
N VAL A 183 -11.23 -9.51 14.09
CA VAL A 183 -11.74 -8.14 14.19
C VAL A 183 -11.81 -7.53 12.79
N TYR A 184 -12.97 -7.02 12.40
CA TYR A 184 -13.12 -6.34 11.11
C TYR A 184 -12.86 -4.84 11.23
N ILE A 185 -12.22 -4.27 10.21
CA ILE A 185 -12.15 -2.83 9.98
C ILE A 185 -12.57 -2.53 8.54
N ASN A 186 -13.10 -1.33 8.30
CA ASN A 186 -13.39 -0.91 6.93
C ASN A 186 -13.43 0.61 6.77
N ILE A 187 -13.40 1.07 5.53
CA ILE A 187 -13.51 2.47 5.14
C ILE A 187 -14.50 2.54 3.98
N ILE A 188 -15.53 3.35 4.14
CA ILE A 188 -16.52 3.64 3.10
C ILE A 188 -16.38 5.06 2.58
N ARG A 189 -17.12 5.40 1.53
CA ARG A 189 -17.11 6.72 0.89
C ARG A 189 -18.55 7.10 0.56
N ASP A 190 -18.82 8.39 0.40
CA ASP A 190 -20.09 8.87 -0.15
C ASP A 190 -20.51 8.01 -1.38
N PRO A 191 -21.75 7.48 -1.39
CA PRO A 191 -22.20 6.53 -2.42
C PRO A 191 -22.07 7.05 -3.85
N VAL A 192 -22.45 8.31 -4.10
CA VAL A 192 -22.37 8.93 -5.45
C VAL A 192 -20.92 9.13 -5.84
N ASN A 193 -20.09 9.71 -4.99
CA ASN A 193 -18.66 9.91 -5.27
C ASN A 193 -17.93 8.59 -5.51
N ARG A 194 -18.29 7.53 -4.79
CA ARG A 194 -17.79 6.16 -5.01
C ARG A 194 -18.23 5.64 -6.38
N PHE A 195 -19.50 5.79 -6.72
CA PHE A 195 -20.05 5.40 -8.02
C PHE A 195 -19.36 6.13 -9.18
N LEU A 196 -19.26 7.46 -9.12
CA LEU A 196 -18.60 8.27 -10.14
C LEU A 196 -17.14 7.86 -10.29
N SER A 197 -16.43 7.69 -9.17
CA SER A 197 -15.05 7.21 -9.22
C SER A 197 -14.92 5.84 -9.88
N ASN A 198 -15.91 4.94 -9.73
CA ASN A 198 -15.92 3.65 -10.41
C ASN A 198 -16.27 3.78 -11.90
N TYR A 199 -17.25 4.63 -12.25
CA TYR A 199 -17.70 4.88 -13.61
C TYR A 199 -16.52 5.31 -14.51
N PHE A 200 -15.79 6.33 -14.09
CA PHE A 200 -14.63 6.84 -14.85
C PHE A 200 -13.43 5.88 -14.77
N PHE A 201 -13.22 5.19 -13.64
CA PHE A 201 -12.12 4.24 -13.53
C PHE A 201 -12.24 3.07 -14.51
N ARG A 202 -13.45 2.58 -14.77
CA ARG A 202 -13.65 1.51 -15.75
C ARG A 202 -13.36 1.96 -17.19
N ARG A 203 -13.51 3.25 -17.47
CA ARG A 203 -13.34 3.87 -18.81
C ARG A 203 -11.91 4.32 -19.07
N PHE A 204 -11.33 5.01 -18.11
CA PHE A 204 -10.07 5.75 -18.25
C PHE A 204 -8.99 5.32 -17.26
N GLY A 205 -9.30 4.49 -16.26
CA GLY A 205 -8.31 4.03 -15.28
C GLY A 205 -7.96 5.07 -14.21
N ASP A 206 -6.73 4.99 -13.73
CA ASP A 206 -6.08 5.93 -12.80
C ASP A 206 -4.77 6.43 -13.41
N TRP A 207 -4.11 7.41 -12.78
CA TRP A 207 -2.87 7.99 -13.31
C TRP A 207 -1.78 6.95 -13.61
N ARG A 208 -1.64 5.90 -12.78
CA ARG A 208 -0.77 4.75 -13.09
C ARG A 208 -1.13 4.04 -14.41
N GLY A 209 -2.43 3.89 -14.67
CA GLY A 209 -2.91 3.31 -15.89
C GLY A 209 -2.72 4.22 -17.10
N GLU A 210 -2.91 5.53 -16.93
CA GLU A 210 -2.71 6.50 -18.00
C GLU A 210 -1.24 6.57 -18.43
N GLN A 211 -0.30 6.67 -17.47
CA GLN A 211 1.15 6.64 -17.74
C GLN A 211 1.57 5.36 -18.46
N ASN A 212 1.08 4.21 -18.01
CA ASN A 212 1.44 2.92 -18.61
C ASN A 212 0.58 2.57 -19.85
N HIS A 213 -0.20 3.52 -20.37
CA HIS A 213 -1.17 3.34 -21.47
C HIS A 213 -2.07 2.10 -21.31
N MET A 214 -2.41 1.74 -20.06
CA MET A 214 -3.19 0.57 -19.73
C MET A 214 -4.69 0.80 -19.88
N ILE A 215 -5.29 0.12 -20.85
CA ILE A 215 -6.74 0.09 -21.00
C ILE A 215 -7.36 -0.80 -19.91
N ARG A 216 -8.11 -0.18 -19.00
CA ARG A 216 -8.67 -0.89 -17.84
C ARG A 216 -9.76 -1.90 -18.20
N THR A 217 -10.60 -1.57 -19.18
CA THR A 217 -11.67 -2.46 -19.69
C THR A 217 -11.49 -2.65 -21.19
N PRO A 218 -10.63 -3.60 -21.64
CA PRO A 218 -10.34 -3.77 -23.07
C PRO A 218 -11.56 -4.09 -23.93
N SER A 219 -12.57 -4.78 -23.36
CA SER A 219 -13.79 -5.18 -24.06
C SER A 219 -14.86 -4.07 -24.18
N MET A 220 -14.64 -2.90 -23.58
CA MET A 220 -15.60 -1.80 -23.61
C MET A 220 -15.58 -1.09 -24.97
N ARG A 221 -16.75 -0.89 -25.58
CA ARG A 221 -16.86 -0.20 -26.87
C ARG A 221 -16.51 1.28 -26.72
N GLN A 222 -16.12 1.93 -27.81
CA GLN A 222 -15.76 3.34 -27.80
C GLN A 222 -16.94 4.23 -27.37
N GLU A 223 -18.13 3.95 -27.90
CA GLU A 223 -19.40 4.61 -27.55
C GLU A 223 -19.70 4.47 -26.05
N GLU A 224 -19.52 3.28 -25.46
CA GLU A 224 -19.68 3.05 -24.02
C GLU A 224 -18.62 3.80 -23.21
N ARG A 225 -17.38 3.84 -23.69
CA ARG A 225 -16.24 4.48 -23.01
C ARG A 225 -16.44 5.98 -22.86
N TYR A 226 -16.98 6.64 -23.88
CA TYR A 226 -17.18 8.08 -23.90
C TYR A 226 -18.64 8.49 -23.66
N LEU A 227 -19.51 7.55 -23.27
CA LEU A 227 -20.88 7.84 -22.86
C LEU A 227 -20.92 8.93 -21.78
N ASP A 228 -21.68 9.98 -22.04
CA ASP A 228 -21.84 11.08 -21.09
C ASP A 228 -22.51 10.57 -19.80
N ILE A 229 -22.00 11.04 -18.66
CA ILE A 229 -22.49 10.57 -17.36
C ILE A 229 -23.94 10.99 -17.11
N ASN A 230 -24.38 12.14 -17.64
CA ASN A 230 -25.77 12.57 -17.50
C ASN A 230 -26.68 11.70 -18.34
N GLU A 231 -26.32 11.45 -19.59
CA GLU A 231 -27.06 10.53 -20.47
C GLU A 231 -27.21 9.16 -19.82
N CYS A 232 -26.12 8.60 -19.27
CA CYS A 232 -26.17 7.31 -18.58
C CYS A 232 -27.20 7.30 -17.42
N ILE A 233 -27.25 8.37 -16.63
CA ILE A 233 -28.11 8.48 -15.45
C ILE A 233 -29.57 8.76 -15.85
N LEU A 234 -29.80 9.78 -16.68
CA LEU A 234 -31.11 10.26 -17.08
C LEU A 234 -31.86 9.19 -17.89
N GLU A 235 -31.18 8.56 -18.85
CA GLU A 235 -31.73 7.50 -19.69
C GLU A 235 -31.72 6.11 -19.02
N ASN A 236 -31.35 6.04 -17.74
CA ASN A 236 -31.45 4.85 -16.91
C ASN A 236 -30.67 3.63 -17.44
N TYR A 237 -29.46 3.86 -17.98
CA TYR A 237 -28.58 2.79 -18.44
C TYR A 237 -28.32 1.77 -17.32
N PRO A 238 -28.17 0.46 -17.61
CA PRO A 238 -28.08 -0.59 -16.60
C PRO A 238 -26.96 -0.41 -15.56
N GLU A 239 -25.86 0.28 -15.89
CA GLU A 239 -24.77 0.57 -14.95
C GLU A 239 -25.00 1.81 -14.08
N CYS A 240 -25.91 2.70 -14.48
CA CYS A 240 -26.33 3.90 -13.76
C CYS A 240 -27.67 3.69 -13.03
N SER A 241 -28.13 2.43 -12.90
CA SER A 241 -29.41 2.07 -12.31
C SER A 241 -29.31 0.84 -11.40
N ASN A 242 -30.34 0.63 -10.57
CA ASN A 242 -30.41 -0.54 -9.70
C ASN A 242 -30.64 -1.83 -10.51
N PRO A 243 -30.05 -2.95 -10.09
CA PRO A 243 -29.33 -3.18 -8.83
C PRO A 243 -27.81 -2.85 -8.89
N ARG A 244 -27.27 -2.33 -10.01
CA ARG A 244 -25.81 -2.15 -10.15
C ARG A 244 -25.24 -1.00 -9.31
N LEU A 245 -26.08 -0.04 -8.93
CA LEU A 245 -25.68 1.03 -7.99
C LEU A 245 -25.48 0.51 -6.56
N PHE A 246 -26.13 -0.58 -6.18
CA PHE A 246 -26.06 -1.21 -4.86
C PHE A 246 -24.76 -2.00 -4.70
N TYR A 247 -23.84 -1.44 -3.94
CA TYR A 247 -22.45 -1.84 -3.84
C TYR A 247 -21.86 -1.82 -2.43
N ILE A 248 -22.11 -0.81 -1.58
CA ILE A 248 -21.44 -0.72 -0.26
C ILE A 248 -22.10 -1.68 0.72
N ILE A 249 -23.43 -1.61 0.88
CA ILE A 249 -24.18 -2.50 1.79
C ILE A 249 -23.84 -3.98 1.65
N PRO A 250 -23.75 -4.59 0.44
CA PRO A 250 -23.36 -5.99 0.28
C PRO A 250 -22.04 -6.36 0.96
N TYR A 251 -21.05 -5.46 1.04
CA TYR A 251 -19.78 -5.72 1.71
C TYR A 251 -19.93 -5.94 3.21
N PHE A 252 -20.94 -5.32 3.83
CA PHE A 252 -21.22 -5.43 5.26
C PHE A 252 -22.32 -6.45 5.55
N CYS A 253 -23.37 -6.53 4.73
CA CYS A 253 -24.44 -7.52 4.85
C CYS A 253 -23.90 -8.96 4.72
N GLY A 254 -22.93 -9.17 3.83
CA GLY A 254 -22.18 -10.43 3.70
C GLY A 254 -22.59 -11.29 2.51
N GLN A 255 -22.41 -12.60 2.66
CA GLN A 255 -22.52 -13.57 1.56
C GLN A 255 -23.96 -14.10 1.32
N HIS A 256 -24.93 -13.68 2.14
CA HIS A 256 -26.31 -14.16 2.01
C HIS A 256 -26.94 -13.69 0.68
N PRO A 257 -27.73 -14.53 -0.05
CA PRO A 257 -28.32 -14.13 -1.32
C PRO A 257 -29.18 -12.86 -1.26
N ARG A 258 -29.92 -12.65 -0.16
CA ARG A 258 -30.70 -11.41 0.06
C ARG A 258 -29.85 -10.14 0.17
N CYS A 259 -28.54 -10.24 0.42
CA CYS A 259 -27.63 -9.09 0.40
C CYS A 259 -27.33 -8.58 -1.02
N ARG A 260 -27.84 -9.24 -2.07
CA ARG A 260 -27.56 -8.89 -3.47
C ARG A 260 -28.55 -7.87 -4.03
N GLU A 261 -29.66 -7.66 -3.34
CA GLU A 261 -30.74 -6.81 -3.79
C GLU A 261 -30.91 -5.62 -2.83
N PRO A 262 -31.14 -4.40 -3.34
CA PRO A 262 -31.42 -3.25 -2.48
C PRO A 262 -32.73 -3.48 -1.72
N GLY A 263 -32.67 -3.41 -0.40
CA GLY A 263 -33.84 -3.60 0.45
C GLY A 263 -33.52 -3.39 1.93
N GLU A 264 -34.57 -3.14 2.70
CA GLU A 264 -34.50 -2.90 4.15
C GLU A 264 -33.81 -4.06 4.89
N TRP A 265 -34.10 -5.31 4.52
CA TRP A 265 -33.45 -6.46 5.13
C TRP A 265 -31.93 -6.44 4.99
N ALA A 266 -31.41 -6.09 3.81
CA ALA A 266 -29.97 -6.07 3.56
C ALA A 266 -29.29 -4.90 4.31
N LEU A 267 -29.97 -3.77 4.38
CA LEU A 267 -29.55 -2.60 5.13
C LEU A 267 -29.44 -2.90 6.64
N GLU A 268 -30.52 -3.41 7.25
CA GLU A 268 -30.54 -3.73 8.67
C GLU A 268 -29.53 -4.82 9.02
N ARG A 269 -29.39 -5.83 8.16
CA ARG A 269 -28.37 -6.87 8.36
C ARG A 269 -26.95 -6.30 8.29
N ALA A 270 -26.69 -5.33 7.40
CA ALA A 270 -25.41 -4.65 7.33
C ALA A 270 -25.13 -3.83 8.59
N LYS A 271 -26.10 -3.03 9.07
CA LYS A 271 -25.98 -2.26 10.33
C LYS A 271 -25.66 -3.17 11.52
N LEU A 272 -26.36 -4.31 11.62
CA LEU A 272 -26.14 -5.30 12.66
C LEU A 272 -24.72 -5.90 12.59
N ASN A 273 -24.27 -6.31 11.41
CA ASN A 273 -22.91 -6.85 11.27
C ASN A 273 -21.84 -5.79 11.63
N VAL A 274 -22.04 -4.52 11.27
CA VAL A 274 -21.16 -3.40 11.68
C VAL A 274 -21.04 -3.35 13.20
N ASN A 275 -22.16 -3.39 13.93
CA ASN A 275 -22.15 -3.29 15.38
C ASN A 275 -21.52 -4.50 16.08
N GLU A 276 -21.74 -5.69 15.53
CA GLU A 276 -21.32 -6.95 16.18
C GLU A 276 -19.88 -7.35 15.84
N ASN A 277 -19.38 -6.99 14.65
CA ASN A 277 -18.14 -7.59 14.12
C ASN A 277 -17.07 -6.58 13.70
N PHE A 278 -17.42 -5.31 13.51
CA PHE A 278 -16.46 -4.29 13.06
C PHE A 278 -16.00 -3.42 14.24
N LEU A 279 -14.69 -3.37 14.46
CA LEU A 279 -14.08 -2.48 15.44
C LEU A 279 -14.19 -1.01 15.02
N LEU A 280 -13.99 -0.74 13.73
CA LEU A 280 -14.10 0.60 13.17
C LEU A 280 -14.53 0.54 11.72
N VAL A 281 -15.57 1.31 11.38
CA VAL A 281 -15.90 1.64 9.99
C VAL A 281 -15.79 3.16 9.83
N GLY A 282 -14.75 3.58 9.12
CA GLY A 282 -14.47 4.99 8.86
C GLY A 282 -15.09 5.49 7.56
N ILE A 283 -15.04 6.80 7.36
CA ILE A 283 -15.40 7.44 6.08
C ILE A 283 -14.15 8.04 5.42
N LEU A 284 -14.05 7.90 4.10
CA LEU A 284 -12.89 8.33 3.32
C LEU A 284 -12.71 9.84 3.37
N GLU A 285 -13.81 10.60 3.47
CA GLU A 285 -13.78 12.06 3.55
C GLU A 285 -13.03 12.57 4.81
N GLU A 286 -12.86 11.73 5.83
CA GLU A 286 -12.17 12.05 7.09
C GLU A 286 -11.05 11.02 7.37
N LEU A 287 -10.31 10.60 6.33
CA LEU A 287 -9.31 9.52 6.42
C LEU A 287 -8.24 9.75 7.50
N GLU A 288 -7.78 10.98 7.72
CA GLU A 288 -6.81 11.27 8.79
C GLU A 288 -7.33 10.88 10.18
N ASP A 289 -8.60 11.18 10.47
CA ASP A 289 -9.21 10.80 11.75
C ASP A 289 -9.42 9.29 11.85
N VAL A 290 -9.72 8.63 10.73
CA VAL A 290 -9.81 7.16 10.67
C VAL A 290 -8.47 6.54 11.03
N LEU A 291 -7.38 7.01 10.40
CA LEU A 291 -6.03 6.51 10.65
C LEU A 291 -5.60 6.77 12.10
N LEU A 292 -5.93 7.92 12.66
CA LEU A 292 -5.66 8.25 14.07
C LEU A 292 -6.39 7.30 15.03
N LEU A 293 -7.66 6.99 14.77
CA LEU A 293 -8.41 6.04 15.59
C LEU A 293 -7.88 4.62 15.45
N LEU A 294 -7.49 4.20 14.23
CA LEU A 294 -6.84 2.90 14.02
C LEU A 294 -5.52 2.80 14.80
N GLU A 295 -4.70 3.85 14.80
CA GLU A 295 -3.49 3.92 15.61
C GLU A 295 -3.76 3.76 17.12
N ARG A 296 -4.87 4.33 17.61
CA ARG A 296 -5.27 4.20 19.02
C ARG A 296 -5.83 2.81 19.36
N PHE A 297 -6.64 2.23 18.48
CA PHE A 297 -7.28 0.93 18.73
C PHE A 297 -6.35 -0.26 18.47
N LEU A 298 -5.46 -0.12 17.50
CA LEU A 298 -4.61 -1.20 16.98
C LEU A 298 -3.16 -0.70 16.87
N PRO A 299 -2.52 -0.27 17.98
CA PRO A 299 -1.21 0.37 17.93
C PRO A 299 -0.12 -0.53 17.38
N HIS A 300 -0.18 -1.84 17.61
CA HIS A 300 0.78 -2.81 17.05
C HIS A 300 0.65 -2.97 15.53
N TYR A 301 -0.44 -2.53 14.91
CA TYR A 301 -0.57 -2.50 13.44
C TYR A 301 -0.35 -1.09 12.88
N PHE A 302 -0.82 -0.03 13.56
CA PHE A 302 -0.98 1.30 12.98
C PHE A 302 -0.15 2.42 13.66
N LYS A 303 0.73 2.11 14.62
CA LYS A 303 1.56 3.14 15.26
C LYS A 303 2.42 3.91 14.25
N GLY A 304 2.31 5.24 14.28
CA GLY A 304 2.97 6.15 13.35
C GLY A 304 2.36 6.16 11.95
N VAL A 305 1.12 5.69 11.75
CA VAL A 305 0.49 5.68 10.41
C VAL A 305 0.32 7.09 9.86
N LEU A 306 0.00 8.08 10.70
CA LEU A 306 -0.21 9.46 10.24
C LEU A 306 1.08 10.11 9.71
N SER A 307 2.23 9.80 10.30
CA SER A 307 3.50 10.32 9.79
C SER A 307 3.81 9.74 8.42
N ILE A 308 3.50 8.46 8.19
CA ILE A 308 3.68 7.81 6.89
C ILE A 308 2.68 8.38 5.88
N TYR A 309 1.43 8.60 6.29
CA TYR A 309 0.40 9.16 5.40
C TYR A 309 0.71 10.59 4.93
N LYS A 310 1.34 11.39 5.78
CA LYS A 310 1.73 12.78 5.48
C LYS A 310 3.08 12.90 4.77
N ASP A 311 3.80 11.79 4.62
CA ASP A 311 5.07 11.75 3.91
C ASP A 311 4.89 12.09 2.42
N PRO A 312 5.74 12.95 1.84
CA PRO A 312 5.64 13.36 0.43
C PRO A 312 5.71 12.19 -0.55
N GLU A 313 6.58 11.20 -0.32
CA GLU A 313 6.75 10.03 -1.21
C GLU A 313 5.49 9.18 -1.19
N HIS A 314 4.94 8.94 0.01
CA HIS A 314 3.67 8.23 0.14
C HIS A 314 2.53 9.00 -0.55
N ARG A 315 2.50 10.32 -0.41
CA ARG A 315 1.47 11.18 -1.02
C ARG A 315 1.55 11.17 -2.54
N LYS A 316 2.75 11.26 -3.11
CA LYS A 316 3.00 11.10 -4.56
C LYS A 316 2.38 9.80 -5.05
N LEU A 317 2.67 8.70 -4.38
CA LEU A 317 2.14 7.39 -4.74
C LEU A 317 0.61 7.25 -4.54
N GLY A 318 0.08 7.89 -3.51
CA GLY A 318 -1.36 7.99 -3.28
C GLY A 318 -2.09 8.72 -4.41
N ASN A 319 -1.52 9.82 -4.89
CA ASN A 319 -2.07 10.63 -5.99
C ASN A 319 -2.13 9.83 -7.30
N MET A 320 -1.16 8.96 -7.54
CA MET A 320 -1.15 8.05 -8.71
C MET A 320 -2.35 7.08 -8.74
N THR A 321 -3.04 6.90 -7.62
CA THR A 321 -4.22 6.02 -7.52
C THR A 321 -5.54 6.70 -7.89
N VAL A 322 -5.51 8.02 -8.12
CA VAL A 322 -6.69 8.82 -8.42
C VAL A 322 -7.16 8.55 -9.85
N THR A 323 -8.46 8.38 -9.99
CA THR A 323 -9.12 8.20 -11.29
C THR A 323 -9.10 9.48 -12.11
N VAL A 324 -8.69 9.37 -13.37
CA VAL A 324 -8.53 10.48 -14.33
C VAL A 324 -9.84 10.82 -15.05
N LYS A 325 -9.88 12.00 -15.71
CA LYS A 325 -10.95 12.43 -16.64
C LYS A 325 -12.36 12.34 -16.04
N LYS A 326 -12.50 12.67 -14.76
CA LYS A 326 -13.82 12.68 -14.08
C LYS A 326 -14.60 13.91 -14.53
N THR A 327 -15.85 13.70 -14.89
CA THR A 327 -16.82 14.78 -15.07
C THR A 327 -17.83 14.80 -13.95
N VAL A 328 -18.32 15.99 -13.62
CA VAL A 328 -19.34 16.20 -12.59
C VAL A 328 -20.71 16.10 -13.26
N PRO A 329 -21.63 15.22 -12.80
CA PRO A 329 -22.98 15.17 -13.34
C PRO A 329 -23.78 16.44 -13.01
N SER A 330 -24.84 16.67 -13.78
CA SER A 330 -25.81 17.73 -13.56
C SER A 330 -26.51 17.55 -12.21
N PRO A 331 -27.00 18.65 -11.59
CA PRO A 331 -27.73 18.56 -10.32
C PRO A 331 -28.94 17.62 -10.40
N GLU A 332 -29.63 17.58 -11.54
CA GLU A 332 -30.74 16.66 -11.79
C GLU A 332 -30.28 15.19 -11.81
N ALA A 333 -29.18 14.87 -12.48
CA ALA A 333 -28.64 13.53 -12.50
C ALA A 333 -28.18 13.08 -11.09
N VAL A 334 -27.55 13.98 -10.32
CA VAL A 334 -27.17 13.72 -8.92
C VAL A 334 -28.40 13.43 -8.05
N GLN A 335 -29.49 14.19 -8.22
CA GLN A 335 -30.74 13.97 -7.52
C GLN A 335 -31.31 12.56 -7.77
N ILE A 336 -31.32 12.13 -9.03
CA ILE A 336 -31.79 10.80 -9.42
C ILE A 336 -30.91 9.71 -8.81
N LEU A 337 -29.59 9.88 -8.84
CA LEU A 337 -28.68 8.93 -8.18
C LEU A 337 -28.95 8.85 -6.68
N TYR A 338 -29.15 9.98 -6.00
CA TYR A 338 -29.47 10.02 -4.57
C TYR A 338 -30.73 9.21 -4.25
N GLN A 339 -31.80 9.38 -5.05
CA GLN A 339 -33.03 8.61 -4.90
C GLN A 339 -32.82 7.11 -5.16
N ARG A 340 -32.12 6.76 -6.24
CA ARG A 340 -31.81 5.35 -6.58
C ARG A 340 -30.92 4.69 -5.51
N MET A 341 -30.05 5.44 -4.86
CA MET A 341 -29.11 4.98 -3.82
C MET A 341 -29.63 5.22 -2.39
N ARG A 342 -30.94 5.43 -2.17
CA ARG A 342 -31.48 5.79 -0.84
C ARG A 342 -30.99 4.91 0.30
N TYR A 343 -30.93 3.60 0.10
CA TYR A 343 -30.46 2.65 1.12
C TYR A 343 -28.95 2.80 1.39
N GLU A 344 -28.15 3.00 0.34
CA GLU A 344 -26.70 3.23 0.49
C GLU A 344 -26.43 4.52 1.28
N TYR A 345 -27.22 5.56 1.04
CA TYR A 345 -27.14 6.80 1.81
C TYR A 345 -27.55 6.61 3.26
N GLU A 346 -28.63 5.88 3.51
CA GLU A 346 -29.05 5.56 4.88
C GLU A 346 -27.95 4.79 5.63
N PHE A 347 -27.33 3.80 4.99
CA PHE A 347 -26.19 3.08 5.56
C PHE A 347 -24.96 3.98 5.76
N TYR A 348 -24.61 4.81 4.77
CA TYR A 348 -23.49 5.75 4.87
C TYR A 348 -23.68 6.74 6.03
N HIS A 349 -24.88 7.31 6.17
CA HIS A 349 -25.20 8.24 7.27
C HIS A 349 -25.16 7.56 8.62
N TYR A 350 -25.68 6.33 8.73
CA TYR A 350 -25.56 5.52 9.93
C TYR A 350 -24.10 5.32 10.34
N VAL A 351 -23.25 4.85 9.42
CA VAL A 351 -21.81 4.64 9.66
C VAL A 351 -21.11 5.95 10.03
N LYS A 352 -21.40 7.04 9.32
CA LYS A 352 -20.85 8.37 9.58
C LYS A 352 -21.19 8.85 10.99
N GLU A 353 -22.43 8.66 11.42
CA GLU A 353 -22.87 9.03 12.77
C GLU A 353 -22.16 8.20 13.84
N GLN A 354 -22.05 6.87 13.66
CA GLN A 354 -21.28 6.01 14.56
C GLN A 354 -19.81 6.43 14.63
N PHE A 355 -19.18 6.68 13.48
CA PHE A 355 -17.80 7.16 13.41
C PHE A 355 -17.61 8.49 14.16
N HIS A 356 -18.51 9.46 13.96
CA HIS A 356 -18.48 10.75 14.66
C HIS A 356 -18.72 10.61 16.17
N LEU A 357 -19.57 9.68 16.59
CA LEU A 357 -19.75 9.33 18.00
C LEU A 357 -18.45 8.77 18.60
N LEU A 358 -17.77 7.86 17.91
CA LEU A 358 -16.46 7.35 18.33
C LEU A 358 -15.43 8.49 18.43
N LYS A 359 -15.32 9.35 17.41
CA LYS A 359 -14.43 10.53 17.44
C LYS A 359 -14.65 11.38 18.69
N ARG A 360 -15.90 11.70 19.02
CA ARG A 360 -16.25 12.48 20.22
C ARG A 360 -15.83 11.76 21.51
N LYS A 361 -16.09 10.46 21.63
CA LYS A 361 -15.66 9.66 22.80
C LYS A 361 -14.15 9.67 23.01
N PHE A 362 -13.38 9.79 21.93
CA PHE A 362 -11.91 9.86 21.94
C PHE A 362 -11.35 11.28 21.97
N GLY A 363 -12.20 12.29 22.19
CA GLY A 363 -11.78 13.70 22.29
C GLY A 363 -11.33 14.32 20.96
N LEU A 364 -11.64 13.70 19.83
CA LEU A 364 -11.36 14.26 18.51
C LEU A 364 -12.44 15.28 18.15
N LYS A 365 -12.04 16.49 17.78
CA LYS A 365 -12.97 17.53 17.33
C LYS A 365 -13.63 17.05 16.04
N SER A 366 -14.95 16.94 16.06
CA SER A 366 -15.72 16.86 14.81
C SER A 366 -15.85 18.28 14.30
N HIS A 367 -15.34 18.58 13.10
CA HIS A 367 -15.72 19.78 12.39
C HIS A 367 -17.18 19.63 11.95
N VAL A 368 -18.11 19.74 12.90
CA VAL A 368 -19.53 19.82 12.59
C VAL A 368 -19.80 21.24 12.12
N SER A 369 -19.64 21.47 10.83
CA SER A 369 -20.52 22.43 10.17
C SER A 369 -21.95 21.94 10.43
N ARG A 370 -22.79 22.77 11.05
CA ARG A 370 -24.20 22.47 11.35
C ARG A 370 -24.83 21.69 10.19
N PRO A 371 -25.61 20.62 10.44
CA PRO A 371 -26.30 19.95 9.35
C PRO A 371 -27.17 21.00 8.65
N PRO A 372 -27.05 21.18 7.33
CA PRO A 372 -27.92 22.10 6.63
C PRO A 372 -29.37 21.59 6.77
N LEU A 373 -30.30 22.52 7.03
CA LEU A 373 -31.75 22.27 7.16
C LEU A 373 -32.40 21.72 5.87
N ARG A 374 -31.60 21.45 4.83
CA ARG A 374 -31.98 20.81 3.56
C ARG A 374 -30.85 19.86 3.20
N PRO A 375 -31.13 18.72 2.51
CA PRO A 375 -30.06 17.97 1.85
C PRO A 375 -29.33 18.96 0.94
N GLN A 376 -28.13 19.40 1.35
CA GLN A 376 -27.21 20.04 0.41
C GLN A 376 -26.86 18.91 -0.54
N PHE A 377 -27.49 18.92 -1.71
CA PHE A 377 -27.01 18.15 -2.84
C PHE A 377 -25.58 18.61 -3.04
N PHE A 378 -24.65 17.84 -2.50
CA PHE A 378 -23.24 18.09 -2.63
C PHE A 378 -22.97 17.79 -4.11
N ILE A 379 -23.13 18.81 -4.95
CA ILE A 379 -22.56 18.79 -6.28
C ILE A 379 -21.07 18.56 -6.01
N PRO A 380 -20.50 17.43 -6.45
CA PRO A 380 -19.08 17.21 -6.27
C PRO A 380 -18.38 18.46 -6.82
N THR A 381 -17.67 19.18 -5.95
CA THR A 381 -16.78 20.26 -6.38
C THR A 381 -15.93 19.68 -7.51
N PRO A 382 -15.64 20.42 -8.60
CA PRO A 382 -14.74 19.91 -9.62
C PRO A 382 -13.48 19.43 -8.91
N LEU A 383 -13.28 18.12 -8.83
CA LEU A 383 -11.94 17.61 -8.61
C LEU A 383 -11.28 17.88 -9.94
N GLU A 384 -10.72 19.08 -10.10
CA GLU A 384 -9.66 19.30 -11.07
C GLU A 384 -8.66 18.17 -10.80
N THR A 385 -8.59 17.24 -11.75
CA THR A 385 -7.50 16.28 -11.79
C THR A 385 -6.29 17.09 -12.19
N GLU A 386 -5.67 17.77 -11.23
CA GLU A 386 -4.34 18.31 -11.42
C GLU A 386 -3.42 17.14 -11.78
N GLU A 387 -2.67 17.31 -12.86
CA GLU A 387 -1.66 16.36 -13.26
C GLU A 387 -0.62 16.28 -12.13
N PRO A 388 -0.20 15.07 -11.68
CA PRO A 388 0.91 14.98 -10.76
C PRO A 388 2.14 15.65 -11.37
N ILE A 389 2.83 16.49 -10.59
CA ILE A 389 4.05 17.19 -11.02
C ILE A 389 5.08 16.15 -11.46
N ASP A 390 5.55 16.29 -12.71
CA ASP A 390 6.47 15.39 -13.39
C ASP A 390 7.91 15.73 -12.96
N ASP A 391 8.31 15.30 -11.77
CA ASP A 391 9.70 15.35 -11.33
C ASP A 391 10.40 14.05 -11.74
N GLU A 392 11.33 14.18 -12.69
CA GLU A 392 12.13 13.20 -13.43
C GLU A 392 12.06 11.72 -12.99
N GLU A 393 11.65 10.87 -13.94
CA GLU A 393 11.76 9.42 -13.97
C GLU A 393 13.18 8.92 -13.67
N GLN A 394 13.46 8.53 -12.42
CA GLN A 394 14.36 7.41 -12.17
C GLN A 394 14.19 6.82 -10.76
N ASP A 395 13.97 5.51 -10.70
CA ASP A 395 13.95 4.59 -9.55
C ASP A 395 12.58 4.25 -8.90
N ASP A 396 11.51 5.02 -9.16
CA ASP A 396 10.18 4.79 -8.55
C ASP A 396 9.43 3.55 -9.11
N GLU A 397 9.63 3.21 -10.39
CA GLU A 397 8.97 2.07 -11.05
C GLU A 397 9.45 0.71 -10.53
N LYS A 398 10.75 0.60 -10.23
CA LYS A 398 11.36 -0.65 -9.77
C LYS A 398 10.87 -1.02 -8.37
N TRP A 399 10.78 -0.03 -7.49
CA TRP A 399 10.22 -0.20 -6.15
C TRP A 399 8.73 -0.61 -6.20
N LEU A 400 7.97 -0.06 -7.15
CA LEU A 400 6.58 -0.42 -7.38
C LEU A 400 6.39 -1.85 -7.92
N GLU A 401 7.22 -2.29 -8.87
CA GLU A 401 7.17 -3.68 -9.35
C GLU A 401 7.54 -4.68 -8.25
N ASP A 402 8.56 -4.39 -7.45
CA ASP A 402 9.01 -5.24 -6.35
C ASP A 402 7.93 -5.40 -5.26
N ILE A 403 7.10 -4.37 -5.07
CA ILE A 403 5.94 -4.35 -4.15
C ILE A 403 4.77 -5.23 -4.61
N TYR A 404 4.64 -5.51 -5.91
CA TYR A 404 3.55 -6.33 -6.47
C TYR A 404 4.01 -7.71 -6.94
N LYS A 405 5.32 -7.98 -7.01
CA LYS A 405 5.91 -9.28 -7.34
C LYS A 405 6.22 -10.18 -6.12
N ARG A 406 6.09 -9.69 -4.88
CA ARG A 406 6.34 -10.45 -3.65
C ARG A 406 5.08 -10.77 -2.85
#